data_AF-A0A3S4HP43-F1
#
_entry.id   AF-A0A3S4HP43-F1
#
_cell.length_a   1.000
_cell.length_b   1.000
_cell.length_c   1.000
_cell.angle_alpha   90.00
_cell.angle_beta   90.00
_cell.angle_gamma   90.00
#
_symmetry.space_group_name_H-M   'P 1'
#
loop_
_entity.id
_entity.type
_entity.pdbx_description
1 polymer ?
#
loop_
_entity_poly.entity_id
_entity_poly.type
_entity_poly.pdbx_seq_one_letter_code
_entity_poly.pdbx_strand_id
1 'polypeptide(L)' 'MRGGTDGAALSSRGVLTPNYFTGAHNFHSRFEFLPVNAFVKSYQVTRSICLLAAR' A
#
# COMPACT_ATOMS: atom_id res chain seq x y z
N MET A 1 5.04 5.70 5.81
CA MET A 1 4.47 5.60 7.16
C MET A 1 5.53 5.05 8.12
N ARG A 2 5.56 5.49 9.38
CA ARG A 2 6.39 4.93 10.47
C ARG A 2 5.53 4.31 11.59
N GLY A 3 4.28 3.97 11.29
CA GLY A 3 3.32 3.38 12.23
C GLY A 3 3.06 1.88 11.96
N GLY A 4 2.40 1.22 12.90
CA GLY A 4 1.96 -0.17 12.74
C GLY A 4 0.90 -0.31 11.64
N THR A 5 0.88 -1.46 10.98
CA THR A 5 -0.14 -1.83 9.98
C THR A 5 -0.55 -3.28 10.21
N ASP A 6 -1.72 -3.68 9.72
CA ASP A 6 -2.17 -5.08 9.81
C ASP A 6 -1.15 -6.04 9.19
N GLY A 7 -0.47 -5.61 8.13
CA GLY A 7 0.64 -6.34 7.53
C GLY A 7 1.80 -6.61 8.50
N ALA A 8 2.12 -5.70 9.42
CA ALA A 8 3.15 -5.97 10.43
C ALA A 8 2.75 -7.14 11.35
N ALA A 9 1.47 -7.23 11.72
CA ALA A 9 0.93 -8.32 12.54
C ALA A 9 0.81 -9.65 11.78
N LEU A 10 0.55 -9.61 10.47
CA LEU A 10 0.51 -10.80 9.62
C LEU A 10 1.92 -11.30 9.26
N SER A 11 2.85 -10.38 9.00
CA SER A 11 4.27 -10.68 8.76
C SER A 11 4.91 -11.38 9.97
N SER A 12 4.57 -10.98 11.20
CA SER A 12 5.08 -11.68 12.40
C SER A 12 4.56 -13.12 12.55
N ARG A 13 3.49 -13.47 11.82
CA ARG A 13 2.92 -14.83 11.73
C ARG A 13 3.40 -15.59 10.48
N GLY A 14 4.41 -15.09 9.78
CA GLY A 14 5.00 -15.73 8.60
C GLY A 14 4.25 -15.48 7.29
N VAL A 15 3.21 -14.63 7.28
CA VAL A 15 2.50 -14.26 6.05
C VAL A 15 3.16 -13.02 5.45
N LEU A 16 3.84 -13.21 4.32
CA LEU A 16 4.45 -12.09 3.60
C LEU A 16 3.38 -11.05 3.22
N THR A 17 3.52 -9.84 3.74
CA THR A 17 2.59 -8.73 3.50
C THR A 17 3.37 -7.47 3.14
N PRO A 18 3.69 -7.27 1.85
CA PRO A 18 4.42 -6.09 1.41
C PRO A 18 3.59 -4.82 1.64
N ASN A 19 4.23 -3.79 2.20
CA ASN A 19 3.61 -2.49 2.46
C ASN A 19 4.25 -1.43 1.55
N TYR A 20 3.45 -0.80 0.72
CA TYR A 20 3.86 0.26 -0.21
C TYR A 20 2.83 1.39 -0.22
N PHE A 21 3.08 2.42 -1.03
CA PHE A 21 2.27 3.63 -1.07
C PHE A 21 0.86 3.38 -1.63
N THR A 22 -0.14 4.09 -1.09
CA THR A 22 -1.51 4.14 -1.62
C THR A 22 -1.71 5.28 -2.63
N GLY A 23 -0.81 6.27 -2.59
CA GLY A 23 -0.88 7.49 -3.40
C GLY A 23 -1.62 8.65 -2.73
N ALA A 24 -2.24 8.44 -1.55
CA ALA A 24 -2.88 9.52 -0.79
C ALA A 24 -1.89 10.30 0.07
N HIS A 25 -2.30 11.51 0.46
CA HIS A 25 -1.52 12.46 1.24
C HIS A 25 -2.33 13.02 2.41
N ASN A 26 -1.62 13.53 3.42
CA ASN A 26 -2.18 14.22 4.59
C ASN A 26 -3.21 13.39 5.39
N PHE A 27 -2.98 12.08 5.49
CA PHE A 27 -3.79 11.16 6.30
C PHE A 27 -4.07 11.72 7.69
N HIS A 28 -5.30 11.54 8.16
CA HIS A 28 -5.76 11.99 9.48
C HIS A 28 -5.76 13.52 9.65
N SER A 29 -5.93 14.26 8.56
CA SER A 29 -6.08 15.73 8.60
C SER A 29 -7.31 16.19 7.82
N ARG A 30 -7.72 17.45 8.04
CA ARG A 30 -8.78 18.09 7.24
C ARG A 30 -8.41 18.30 5.77
N PHE A 31 -7.15 18.12 5.42
CA PHE A 31 -6.61 18.28 4.07
C PHE A 31 -6.20 16.94 3.46
N GLU A 32 -6.79 15.84 3.93
CA GLU A 32 -6.57 14.51 3.35
C GLU A 32 -7.09 14.46 1.91
N PHE A 33 -6.26 13.97 0.99
CA PHE A 33 -6.63 13.90 -0.44
C PHE A 33 -5.88 12.80 -1.17
N LEU A 34 -6.41 12.41 -2.33
CA LEU A 34 -5.86 11.37 -3.19
C LEU A 34 -5.68 11.88 -4.62
N PRO A 35 -4.44 12.25 -5.02
CA PRO A 35 -4.10 12.50 -6.41
C PRO A 35 -4.36 11.27 -7.28
N VAL A 36 -5.19 11.42 -8.32
CA VAL A 36 -5.60 10.31 -9.20
C VAL A 36 -4.40 9.69 -9.91
N ASN A 37 -3.44 10.49 -10.36
CA ASN A 37 -2.21 9.99 -10.98
C ASN A 37 -1.39 9.11 -10.02
N ALA A 38 -1.25 9.51 -8.75
CA ALA A 38 -0.56 8.72 -7.73
C ALA A 38 -1.31 7.43 -7.39
N PHE A 39 -2.64 7.49 -7.32
CA PHE A 39 -3.49 6.31 -7.13
C PHE A 39 -3.30 5.28 -8.25
N VAL A 40 -3.32 5.73 -9.51
CA VAL A 40 -3.08 4.86 -10.67
C VAL A 40 -1.70 4.20 -10.59
N LYS A 41 -0.68 4.92 -10.12
CA LYS A 41 0.65 4.32 -9.89
C LYS A 41 0.66 3.27 -8.79
N SER A 42 -0.06 3.50 -7.69
CA SER A 42 -0.22 2.49 -6.62
C SER A 42 -0.87 1.22 -7.16
N TYR A 43 -1.96 1.36 -7.94
CA TYR A 43 -2.60 0.24 -8.63
C TYR A 43 -1.64 -0.53 -9.56
N GLN A 44 -0.85 0.18 -10.36
CA GLN A 44 0.12 -0.45 -11.28
C GLN A 44 1.14 -1.32 -10.54
N VAL A 45 1.58 -0.88 -9.35
CA VAL A 45 2.45 -1.69 -8.48
C VAL A 45 1.73 -2.94 -7.99
N THR A 46 0.51 -2.81 -7.44
CA THR A 46 -0.31 -3.95 -7.01
C THR A 46 -0.49 -4.98 -8.14
N ARG A 47 -0.89 -4.51 -9.33
CA ARG A 47 -1.09 -5.36 -10.50
C ARG A 47 0.19 -6.12 -10.87
N SER A 48 1.33 -5.44 -10.83
CA SER A 48 2.62 -6.06 -11.16
C SER A 48 3.01 -7.14 -10.15
N ILE A 49 2.78 -6.90 -8.86
CA ILE A 49 3.00 -7.91 -7.80
C ILE A 49 2.10 -9.13 -8.03
N CYS A 50 0.80 -8.95 -8.26
CA CYS A 50 -0.12 -10.07 -8.51
C CYS A 50 0.31 -10.89 -9.74
N LEU A 51 0.72 -10.24 -10.82
CA LEU A 51 1.19 -10.93 -12.02
C LEU A 51 2.50 -11.69 -11.80
N LEU A 52 3.40 -11.17 -10.97
CA LEU A 52 4.63 -11.87 -10.60
C LEU A 52 4.35 -13.07 -9.70
N ALA A 53 3.41 -12.96 -8.77
CA ALA A 53 3.03 -14.04 -7.85
C ALA A 53 2.22 -15.16 -8.52
N ALA A 54 1.56 -14.86 -9.64
CA ALA A 54 0.79 -15.85 -10.42
C ALA A 54 1.64 -16.66 -11.40
N ARG A 55 2.93 -16.35 -11.53
CA ARG A 55 3.91 -17.15 -12.28
C ARG A 55 4.48 -18.23 -11.39
#